data_AF-V4B1G4-F1
#
_entry.id   AF-V4B1G4-F1
#
_cell.length_a   1.000
_cell.length_b   1.000
_cell.length_c   1.000
_cell.angle_alpha   90.00
_cell.angle_beta   90.00
_cell.angle_gamma   90.00
#
_symmetry.space_group_name_H-M   'P 1'
#
loop_
_entity.id
_entity.type
_entity.pdbx_description
1 polymer ?
#
loop_
_entity_poly.entity_id
_entity_poly.type
_entity_poly.pdbx_seq_one_letter_code
_entity_poly.pdbx_strand_id
1 'polypeptide(L)'
;PFVTDLDGNKKLSIRFDVSQFKPEEISVRTMDNKLMIQAKHTEESPGRKVYREFSKQYILPNKIDPVKLESILSQDGVLSIQAPAP
;
A
#
# COMPACT_ATOMS: atom_id res chain seq x y z
N PRO A 1 3.31 13.04 1.38
CA PRO A 1 2.78 12.08 0.38
C PRO A 1 2.70 12.63 -1.05
N PHE A 2 2.73 13.95 -1.26
CA PHE A 2 2.79 14.51 -2.61
C PHE A 2 4.25 14.63 -3.09
N VAL A 3 4.50 14.21 -4.32
CA VAL A 3 5.78 14.35 -5.01
C VAL A 3 5.53 14.97 -6.39
N THR A 4 6.55 15.60 -6.96
CA THR A 4 6.48 16.14 -8.33
C THR A 4 7.31 15.23 -9.23
N ASP A 5 6.78 14.83 -10.39
CA ASP A 5 7.56 14.09 -11.38
C ASP A 5 8.47 15.02 -12.20
N LEU A 6 9.22 14.44 -13.15
CA LEU A 6 10.18 15.17 -13.98
C LEU A 6 9.50 16.18 -14.92
N ASP A 7 8.23 15.94 -15.25
CA ASP A 7 7.42 16.79 -16.12
C ASP A 7 6.72 17.92 -15.34
N GLY A 8 6.94 18.00 -14.02
CA GLY A 8 6.34 19.01 -13.16
C GLY A 8 4.93 18.67 -12.65
N ASN A 9 4.42 17.45 -12.94
CA ASN A 9 3.11 17.04 -12.46
C ASN A 9 3.17 16.60 -11.01
N LYS A 10 2.19 17.04 -10.23
CA LYS A 10 2.03 16.59 -8.86
C LYS A 10 1.38 15.21 -8.85
N LYS A 11 1.89 14.33 -8.01
CA LYS A 11 1.30 13.01 -7.75
C LYS A 11 1.30 12.69 -6.28
N LEU A 12 0.27 11.96 -5.85
CA LEU A 12 0.31 11.23 -4.60
C LEU A 12 1.29 10.05 -4.76
N SER A 13 2.15 9.85 -3.77
CA SER A 13 3.03 8.69 -3.63
C SER A 13 3.15 8.34 -2.16
N ILE A 14 2.67 7.17 -1.79
CA ILE A 14 2.72 6.62 -0.44
C ILE A 14 3.41 5.26 -0.53
N ARG A 15 4.34 4.98 0.39
CA ARG A 15 5.10 3.72 0.41
C ARG A 15 4.92 3.00 1.73
N PHE A 16 4.79 1.68 1.66
CA PHE A 16 4.71 0.79 2.81
C PHE A 16 5.73 -0.33 2.65
N ASP A 17 6.54 -0.56 3.68
CA ASP A 17 7.37 -1.76 3.76
C ASP A 17 6.48 -2.93 4.17
N VAL A 18 6.33 -3.88 3.26
CA VAL A 18 5.57 -5.12 3.42
C VAL A 18 6.44 -6.33 3.06
N SER A 19 7.76 -6.19 3.16
CA SER A 19 8.76 -7.21 2.81
C SER A 19 8.62 -8.54 3.58
N GLN A 20 7.88 -8.55 4.69
CA GLN A 20 7.60 -9.75 5.48
C GLN A 20 6.34 -10.51 5.03
N PHE A 21 5.70 -10.08 3.95
CA PHE A 21 4.46 -10.66 3.44
C PHE A 21 4.62 -11.01 1.96
N LYS A 22 3.99 -12.10 1.54
CA LYS A 22 3.90 -12.45 0.12
C LYS A 22 2.88 -11.53 -0.58
N PRO A 23 3.02 -11.30 -1.90
CA PRO A 23 2.06 -10.50 -2.66
C PRO A 23 0.60 -10.92 -2.44
N GLU A 24 0.33 -12.23 -2.42
CA GLU A 24 -1.01 -12.79 -2.19
C GLU A 24 -1.56 -12.61 -0.77
N GLU A 25 -0.70 -12.29 0.20
CA GLU A 25 -1.09 -12.02 1.59
C GLU A 25 -1.50 -10.56 1.81
N ILE A 26 -1.28 -9.68 0.82
CA ILE A 26 -1.50 -8.24 0.91
C ILE A 26 -2.80 -7.86 0.20
N SER A 27 -3.66 -7.12 0.89
CA SER A 27 -4.89 -6.53 0.35
C SER A 27 -4.82 -5.00 0.42
N VAL A 28 -5.07 -4.36 -0.72
CA VAL A 28 -5.23 -2.91 -0.84
C VAL A 28 -6.68 -2.62 -1.19
N ARG A 29 -7.32 -1.74 -0.43
CA ARG A 29 -8.73 -1.38 -0.62
C ARG A 29 -8.92 0.12 -0.47
N THR A 30 -9.88 0.64 -1.20
CA THR A 30 -10.35 2.02 -1.07
C THR A 30 -11.83 2.00 -0.69
N MET A 31 -12.19 2.71 0.37
CA MET A 31 -13.58 2.95 0.76
C MET A 31 -13.75 4.43 1.10
N ASP A 32 -14.71 5.07 0.45
CA ASP A 32 -14.92 6.52 0.53
C ASP A 32 -13.63 7.30 0.19
N ASN A 33 -13.05 8.01 1.16
CA ASN A 33 -11.77 8.70 1.03
C ASN A 33 -10.63 7.99 1.76
N LYS A 34 -10.77 6.71 2.11
CA LYS A 34 -9.78 5.98 2.90
C LYS A 34 -9.12 4.90 2.05
N LEU A 35 -7.80 4.91 2.07
CA LEU A 35 -6.95 3.83 1.60
C LEU A 35 -6.66 2.90 2.78
N MET A 36 -6.88 1.61 2.62
CA MET A 36 -6.65 0.58 3.61
C MET A 36 -5.69 -0.48 3.04
N ILE A 37 -4.65 -0.78 3.79
CA ILE A 37 -3.66 -1.81 3.49
C ILE A 37 -3.71 -2.81 4.62
N GLN A 38 -3.93 -4.08 4.28
CA GLN A 38 -3.94 -5.19 5.22
C GLN A 38 -3.02 -6.28 4.71
N ALA A 39 -2.25 -6.91 5.59
CA ALA A 39 -1.51 -8.11 5.26
C ALA A 39 -1.50 -9.08 6.42
N LYS A 40 -1.63 -10.38 6.14
CA LYS A 40 -1.64 -11.44 7.15
C LYS A 40 -0.80 -12.61 6.71
N HIS A 41 0.16 -12.99 7.54
CA HIS A 41 1.03 -14.14 7.30
C HIS A 41 0.92 -15.11 8.46
N THR A 42 0.76 -16.39 8.13
CA THR A 42 0.77 -17.49 9.09
C THR A 42 1.65 -18.60 8.54
N GLU A 43 2.62 -19.02 9.34
CA GLU A 43 3.50 -20.14 9.03
C GLU A 43 3.56 -21.08 10.23
N GLU A 44 3.37 -22.38 9.97
CA GLU A 44 3.49 -23.42 10.97
C GLU A 44 4.57 -24.43 10.57
N SER A 45 5.46 -24.73 11.52
CA SER A 45 6.49 -25.76 11.40
C SER A 45 6.55 -26.57 12.71
N PRO A 46 7.17 -27.77 12.73
CA PRO A 46 7.24 -28.57 13.94
C PRO A 46 7.86 -27.80 15.12
N GLY A 47 7.06 -27.56 16.16
CA GLY A 47 7.47 -26.83 17.36
C GLY A 47 7.49 -25.30 17.23
N ARG A 48 7.08 -24.72 16.08
CA ARG A 48 7.08 -23.26 15.89
C ARG A 48 5.87 -22.79 15.08
N LYS A 49 5.25 -21.70 15.55
CA LYS A 49 4.23 -20.96 14.81
C LYS A 49 4.65 -19.51 14.69
N VAL A 50 4.44 -18.92 13.51
CA VAL A 50 4.72 -17.52 13.24
C VAL A 50 3.44 -16.88 12.72
N TYR A 51 3.04 -15.78 13.36
CA TYR A 51 1.91 -14.95 12.95
C TYR A 51 2.40 -13.53 12.78
N ARG A 52 2.10 -12.92 11.63
CA ARG A 52 2.33 -11.50 11.37
C ARG A 52 1.06 -10.87 10.82
N GLU A 53 0.75 -9.68 11.29
CA GLU A 53 -0.36 -8.88 10.78
C GLU A 53 0.10 -7.44 10.59
N PHE A 54 -0.25 -6.86 9.45
CA PHE A 54 -0.06 -5.47 9.12
C PHE A 54 -1.41 -4.86 8.78
N SER A 55 -1.72 -3.71 9.38
CA SER A 55 -2.91 -2.93 9.05
C SER A 55 -2.57 -1.46 9.08
N LYS A 56 -2.82 -0.77 7.97
CA LYS A 56 -2.63 0.67 7.86
C LYS A 56 -3.79 1.30 7.14
N GLN A 57 -4.30 2.38 7.71
CA GLN A 57 -5.32 3.21 7.08
C GLN A 57 -4.74 4.60 6.82
N TYR A 58 -5.04 5.14 5.64
CA TYR A 58 -4.63 6.46 5.23
C TYR A 58 -5.85 7.23 4.73
N ILE A 59 -6.05 8.44 5.24
CA ILE A 59 -7.10 9.33 4.72
C ILE A 59 -6.53 10.00 3.46
N LEU A 60 -7.14 9.70 2.33
CA LEU A 60 -6.81 10.32 1.05
C LEU A 60 -7.18 11.81 1.11
N PRO A 61 -6.30 12.69 0.63
CA PRO A 61 -6.62 14.11 0.48
C PRO A 61 -7.84 14.29 -0.45
N ASN A 62 -8.71 15.27 -0.15
CA ASN A 62 -10.02 15.50 -0.80
C ASN A 62 -10.01 15.64 -2.33
N LYS A 63 -8.83 15.78 -2.96
CA LYS A 63 -8.69 15.98 -4.40
C LYS A 63 -8.05 14.80 -5.14
N ILE A 64 -7.82 13.68 -4.44
CA ILE A 64 -7.34 12.45 -5.06
C ILE A 64 -8.56 11.62 -5.45
N ASP A 65 -8.65 11.28 -6.74
CA ASP A 65 -9.64 10.36 -7.26
C ASP A 65 -9.25 8.92 -6.87
N PRO A 66 -10.05 8.22 -6.04
CA PRO A 66 -9.72 6.85 -5.62
C PRO A 66 -9.64 5.86 -6.78
N VAL A 67 -10.34 6.13 -7.89
CA VAL A 67 -10.35 5.26 -9.08
C VAL A 67 -9.01 5.33 -9.83
N LYS A 68 -8.26 6.42 -9.66
CA LYS A 68 -6.94 6.62 -10.26
C LYS A 68 -5.79 6.15 -9.38
N LEU A 69 -6.08 5.46 -8.28
CA LEU A 69 -5.05 4.88 -7.44
C LEU A 69 -4.48 3.62 -8.09
N GLU A 70 -3.16 3.60 -8.22
CA GLU A 70 -2.41 2.45 -8.67
C GLU A 70 -1.56 1.91 -7.53
N SER A 71 -1.50 0.58 -7.40
CA SER A 71 -0.64 -0.11 -6.44
C SER A 71 0.44 -0.91 -7.15
N ILE A 72 1.69 -0.68 -6.77
CA ILE A 72 2.86 -1.36 -7.33
C ILE A 72 3.65 -1.95 -6.18
N LEU A 73 3.83 -3.26 -6.17
CA LEU A 73 4.72 -3.95 -5.22
C LEU A 73 6.06 -4.22 -5.90
N SER A 74 7.13 -3.66 -5.35
CA SER A 74 8.49 -3.92 -5.83
C SER A 74 9.04 -5.24 -5.30
N GLN A 75 10.09 -5.74 -5.95
CA GLN A 75 10.72 -7.02 -5.59
C GLN A 75 11.36 -7.02 -4.19
N ASP A 76 11.78 -5.86 -3.70
CA ASP A 76 12.30 -5.65 -2.35
C ASP A 76 11.20 -5.48 -1.29
N GLY A 77 9.93 -5.65 -1.66
CA GLY A 77 8.81 -5.67 -0.72
C GLY A 77 8.25 -4.30 -0.35
N VAL A 78 8.48 -3.27 -1.18
CA VAL A 78 7.90 -1.94 -0.98
C VAL A 78 6.63 -1.79 -1.81
N LEU A 79 5.48 -1.71 -1.12
CA LEU A 79 4.21 -1.38 -1.73
C LEU A 79 4.10 0.13 -1.93
N SER A 80 4.06 0.57 -3.18
CA SER A 80 3.86 1.96 -3.58
C SER A 80 2.43 2.19 -4.06
N ILE A 81 1.73 3.14 -3.45
CA ILE A 81 0.41 3.61 -3.85
C ILE A 81 0.55 4.99 -4.49
N GLN A 82 0.08 5.15 -5.71
CA GLN A 82 0.24 6.38 -6.50
C GLN A 82 -1.08 6.83 -7.13
N ALA A 83 -1.26 8.14 -7.28
CA ALA A 83 -2.35 8.72 -8.06
C ALA A 83 -1.94 10.10 -8.59
N PRO A 84 -2.42 10.54 -9.76
CA PRO A 84 -2.29 11.93 -10.18
C PRO A 84 -2.91 12.86 -9.13
N ALA A 85 -2.19 13.92 -8.78
CA ALA A 85 -2.71 14.99 -7.93
C ALA A 85 -3.03 16.22 -8.80
N PRO A 86 -4.04 17.01 -8.43
CA PRO A 86 -4.34 18.26 -9.13
C PRO A 86 -3.28 19.34 -8.95
#